data_AF-A0A2N8EN11-F1
#
_entry.id   AF-A0A2N8EN11-F1
#
_cell.length_a   1.000
_cell.length_b   1.000
_cell.length_c   1.000
_cell.angle_alpha   90.00
_cell.angle_beta   90.00
_cell.angle_gamma   90.00
#
_symmetry.space_group_name_H-M   'P 1'
#
loop_
_entity.id
_entity.type
_entity.pdbx_description
1 polymer ?
#
loop_
_entity_poly.entity_id
_entity_poly.type
_entity_poly.pdbx_seq_one_letter_code
_entity_poly.pdbx_strand_id
1 'polypeptide(L)'
;MKCYVFPVRNGVAYWGVKSLLNPYNGAAAWCAGFPSVFGGNDDDDNTYVTCAKETTEESHRKIELDPAVFQLLWTTKVGFTHYIYYYARGFNFSPNAVLSLAQAAMPSYQEGTGDVLLLDMNNAPVPDLNNLAPLINWILQEFRLQFPHPGAGDPINNAVARQQFNTSEHIKAFARLVTQHQANPII
;
A
#
# COMPACT_ATOMS: atom_id res chain seq x y z
N MET A 1 -4.30 10.62 13.85
CA MET A 1 -4.74 9.23 13.58
C MET A 1 -4.20 8.83 12.22
N LYS A 2 -4.06 7.54 11.89
CA LYS A 2 -3.66 7.12 10.54
C LYS A 2 -4.71 6.25 9.90
N CYS A 3 -5.00 6.47 8.63
CA CYS A 3 -5.95 5.68 7.86
C CYS A 3 -5.34 5.17 6.57
N TYR A 4 -5.62 3.91 6.27
CA TYR A 4 -5.06 3.20 5.13
C TYR A 4 -6.16 2.42 4.41
N VAL A 5 -5.99 2.23 3.11
CA VAL A 5 -6.95 1.52 2.27
C VAL A 5 -6.26 0.55 1.32
N PHE A 6 -6.84 -0.65 1.19
CA PHE A 6 -6.54 -1.58 0.11
C PHE A 6 -7.62 -1.45 -0.98
N PRO A 7 -7.33 -0.84 -2.14
CA PRO A 7 -8.19 -0.99 -3.30
C PRO A 7 -8.19 -2.46 -3.73
N VAL A 8 -9.38 -3.07 -3.85
CA VAL A 8 -9.57 -4.48 -4.23
C VAL A 8 -10.52 -4.58 -5.40
N ARG A 9 -10.11 -5.30 -6.45
CA ARG A 9 -10.94 -5.62 -7.62
C ARG A 9 -10.72 -7.06 -8.03
N ASN A 10 -11.79 -7.85 -8.10
CA ASN A 10 -11.75 -9.26 -8.53
C ASN A 10 -10.72 -10.09 -7.74
N GLY A 11 -10.68 -9.94 -6.41
CA GLY A 11 -9.71 -10.62 -5.54
C GLY A 11 -8.27 -10.12 -5.60
N VAL A 12 -7.97 -9.12 -6.43
CA VAL A 12 -6.64 -8.50 -6.49
C VAL A 12 -6.59 -7.26 -5.62
N ALA A 13 -5.67 -7.23 -4.66
CA ALA A 13 -5.38 -6.06 -3.84
C ALA A 13 -4.27 -5.22 -4.48
N TYR A 14 -4.43 -3.90 -4.44
CA TYR A 14 -3.53 -2.94 -5.08
C TYR A 14 -2.73 -2.23 -4.00
N TRP A 15 -1.41 -2.21 -4.15
CA TRP A 15 -0.48 -1.54 -3.23
C TRP A 15 0.34 -0.53 -3.99
N GLY A 16 0.72 0.56 -3.33
CA GLY A 16 1.71 1.49 -3.84
C GLY A 16 3.13 0.98 -3.61
N VAL A 17 4.10 1.69 -4.15
CA VAL A 17 5.53 1.48 -3.87
C VAL A 17 6.11 2.77 -3.34
N LYS A 18 6.73 2.72 -2.16
CA LYS A 18 7.25 3.94 -1.54
C LYS A 18 8.51 4.43 -2.24
N SER A 19 8.62 5.73 -2.44
CA SER A 19 9.83 6.36 -2.97
C SER A 19 11.05 6.10 -2.07
N LEU A 20 12.25 6.19 -2.64
CA LEU A 20 13.48 6.00 -1.88
C LEU A 20 13.75 7.13 -0.89
N LEU A 21 13.39 8.35 -1.27
CA LEU A 21 13.63 9.56 -0.50
C LEU A 21 12.31 10.19 -0.09
N ASN A 22 12.29 10.75 1.11
CA ASN A 22 11.22 11.59 1.60
C ASN A 22 11.32 12.97 0.93
N PRO A 23 10.27 13.43 0.22
CA PRO A 23 10.36 14.64 -0.59
C PRO A 23 10.39 15.94 0.24
N TYR A 24 10.05 15.90 1.53
CA TYR A 24 10.04 17.08 2.40
C TYR A 24 11.39 17.35 3.06
N ASN A 25 12.24 16.33 3.22
CA ASN A 25 13.52 16.47 3.92
C ASN A 25 14.72 15.82 3.21
N GLY A 26 14.49 15.11 2.10
CA GLY A 26 15.52 14.44 1.31
C GLY A 26 16.17 13.22 1.97
N ALA A 27 15.76 12.85 3.19
CA ALA A 27 16.25 11.65 3.87
C ALA A 27 15.62 10.38 3.28
N ALA A 28 16.13 9.20 3.65
CA ALA A 28 15.49 7.95 3.27
C ALA A 28 14.03 7.89 3.77
N ALA A 29 13.11 7.51 2.89
CA ALA A 29 11.72 7.32 3.28
C ALA A 29 11.56 6.11 4.22
N TRP A 30 10.52 6.13 5.05
CA TRP A 30 10.10 4.92 5.76
C TRP A 30 9.64 3.86 4.75
N CYS A 31 10.11 2.62 4.89
CA CYS A 31 9.90 1.55 3.90
C CYS A 31 10.37 1.93 2.49
N ALA A 32 11.41 2.74 2.36
CA ALA A 32 11.97 3.17 1.08
C ALA A 32 12.14 2.01 0.07
N GLY A 33 11.46 2.10 -1.08
CA GLY A 33 11.52 1.11 -2.15
C GLY A 33 10.72 -0.18 -1.91
N PHE A 34 9.94 -0.25 -0.83
CA PHE A 34 9.07 -1.38 -0.54
C PHE A 34 7.62 -1.10 -0.91
N PRO A 35 6.81 -2.15 -1.16
CA PRO A 35 5.37 -2.01 -1.25
C PRO A 35 4.78 -1.39 0.01
N SER A 36 3.81 -0.49 -0.17
CA SER A 36 3.07 0.15 0.91
C SER A 36 1.58 0.20 0.62
N VAL A 37 0.79 0.21 1.68
CA VAL A 37 -0.66 0.43 1.59
C VAL A 37 -0.90 1.91 1.43
N PHE A 38 -1.87 2.29 0.59
CA PHE A 38 -2.21 3.68 0.38
C PHE A 38 -2.80 4.30 1.62
N GLY A 39 -2.34 5.50 1.98
CA GLY A 39 -2.87 6.25 3.10
C GLY A 39 -1.82 6.95 3.94
N GLY A 40 -2.30 7.72 4.92
CA GLY A 40 -1.48 8.67 5.62
C GLY A 40 -2.08 9.11 6.95
N ASN A 41 -1.68 10.30 7.38
CA ASN A 41 -2.29 10.93 8.54
C ASN A 41 -3.68 11.43 8.17
N ASP A 42 -4.67 11.12 9.01
CA ASP A 42 -5.99 11.73 8.87
C ASP A 42 -5.94 13.13 9.50
N ASP A 43 -5.62 14.11 8.66
CA ASP A 43 -5.53 15.53 9.03
C ASP A 43 -6.85 16.28 8.74
N ASP A 44 -7.78 15.66 8.01
CA ASP A 44 -9.03 16.26 7.49
C ASP A 44 -10.30 15.83 8.27
N ASP A 45 -10.16 15.12 9.39
CA ASP A 45 -11.25 14.53 10.20
C ASP A 45 -12.23 13.62 9.39
N ASN A 46 -11.81 13.15 8.21
CA ASN A 46 -12.55 12.20 7.39
C ASN A 46 -11.60 11.22 6.72
N THR A 47 -11.47 10.06 7.34
CA THR A 47 -10.58 8.97 6.91
C THR A 47 -10.80 8.52 5.46
N TYR A 48 -12.02 8.62 4.92
CA TYR A 48 -12.31 8.22 3.54
C TYR A 48 -11.74 9.21 2.54
N VAL A 49 -11.87 10.51 2.82
CA VAL A 49 -11.32 11.59 1.99
C VAL A 49 -9.80 11.52 2.01
N THR A 50 -9.21 11.35 3.20
CA THR A 50 -7.77 11.15 3.36
C THR A 50 -7.29 9.93 2.56
N CYS A 51 -7.92 8.78 2.73
CA CYS A 51 -7.55 7.57 1.96
C CYS A 51 -7.69 7.76 0.44
N ALA A 52 -8.73 8.44 -0.04
CA ALA A 52 -8.90 8.71 -1.46
C ALA A 52 -7.79 9.61 -2.01
N LYS A 53 -7.53 10.74 -1.35
CA LYS A 53 -6.48 11.69 -1.71
C LYS A 53 -5.10 11.02 -1.75
N GLU A 54 -4.71 10.34 -0.67
CA GLU A 54 -3.42 9.66 -0.58
C GLU A 54 -3.27 8.58 -1.65
N THR A 55 -4.34 7.83 -1.94
CA THR A 55 -4.31 6.83 -3.02
C THR A 55 -4.06 7.48 -4.37
N THR A 56 -4.73 8.61 -4.67
CA THR A 56 -4.52 9.36 -5.92
C THR A 56 -3.09 9.91 -6.01
N GLU A 57 -2.55 10.44 -4.92
CA GLU A 57 -1.21 11.02 -4.85
C GLU A 57 -0.11 9.94 -4.99
N GLU A 58 -0.14 8.90 -4.14
CA GLU A 58 0.88 7.86 -4.09
C GLU A 58 0.84 6.90 -5.30
N SER A 59 -0.32 6.71 -5.93
CA SER A 59 -0.46 5.90 -7.15
C SER A 59 -0.25 6.70 -8.44
N HIS A 60 0.05 8.00 -8.34
CA HIS A 60 0.19 8.91 -9.49
C HIS A 60 -1.06 8.93 -10.37
N ARG A 61 -2.23 8.97 -9.74
CA ARG A 61 -3.56 8.93 -10.37
C ARG A 61 -3.91 7.65 -11.11
N LYS A 62 -3.10 6.60 -10.97
CA LYS A 62 -3.44 5.31 -11.55
C LYS A 62 -4.63 4.69 -10.85
N ILE A 63 -4.86 5.01 -9.57
CA ILE A 63 -6.02 4.59 -8.81
C ILE A 63 -6.78 5.82 -8.33
N GLU A 64 -8.08 5.86 -8.59
CA GLU A 64 -8.98 6.92 -8.13
C GLU A 64 -10.15 6.29 -7.36
N LEU A 65 -10.31 6.67 -6.08
CA LEU A 65 -11.27 6.06 -5.15
C LEU A 65 -12.60 6.82 -5.02
N ASP A 66 -12.80 7.92 -5.74
CA ASP A 66 -14.06 8.70 -5.71
C ASP A 66 -15.35 7.85 -5.85
N PRO A 67 -15.43 6.85 -6.76
CA PRO A 67 -16.62 6.01 -6.87
C PRO A 67 -16.62 4.81 -5.91
N ALA A 68 -15.59 4.66 -5.06
CA ALA A 68 -15.36 3.43 -4.34
C ALA A 68 -16.23 3.30 -3.07
N VAL A 69 -16.62 2.07 -2.77
CA VAL A 69 -17.29 1.72 -1.52
C VAL A 69 -16.26 1.22 -0.52
N PHE A 70 -16.08 1.97 0.57
CA PHE A 70 -15.16 1.65 1.66
C PHE A 70 -15.80 0.71 2.67
N GLN A 71 -15.04 -0.29 3.12
CA GLN A 71 -15.43 -1.19 4.19
C GLN A 71 -14.31 -1.28 5.23
N LEU A 72 -14.68 -1.17 6.50
CA LEU A 72 -13.74 -1.30 7.60
C LEU A 72 -13.18 -2.74 7.63
N LEU A 73 -11.86 -2.85 7.60
CA LEU A 73 -11.15 -4.12 7.69
C LEU A 73 -10.67 -4.35 9.12
N TRP A 74 -9.94 -3.39 9.68
CA TRP A 74 -9.27 -3.56 10.95
C TRP A 74 -8.87 -2.24 11.59
N THR A 75 -8.93 -2.18 12.91
CA THR A 75 -8.41 -1.07 13.71
C THR A 75 -7.38 -1.58 14.69
N THR A 76 -6.28 -0.87 14.86
CA THR A 76 -5.22 -1.22 15.81
C THR A 76 -4.59 0.03 16.41
N LYS A 77 -3.87 -0.15 17.52
CA LYS A 77 -3.12 0.91 18.20
C LYS A 77 -1.71 0.43 18.48
N VAL A 78 -0.73 1.20 18.03
CA VAL A 78 0.70 0.94 18.30
C VAL A 78 1.27 2.17 18.99
N GLY A 79 1.66 2.02 20.27
CA GLY A 79 2.01 3.15 21.12
C GLY A 79 0.84 4.14 21.24
N PHE A 80 1.08 5.39 20.87
CA PHE A 80 0.05 6.45 20.87
C PHE A 80 -0.70 6.57 19.54
N THR A 81 -0.28 5.87 18.49
CA THR A 81 -0.86 6.01 17.15
C THR A 81 -1.99 5.02 16.94
N HIS A 82 -3.16 5.54 16.55
CA HIS A 82 -4.31 4.75 16.12
C HIS A 82 -4.25 4.56 14.60
N TYR A 83 -4.43 3.32 14.16
CA TYR A 83 -4.47 2.93 12.75
C TYR A 83 -5.85 2.38 12.41
N ILE A 84 -6.40 2.84 11.30
CA ILE A 84 -7.64 2.33 10.71
C ILE A 84 -7.31 1.83 9.31
N TYR A 85 -7.71 0.59 9.03
CA TYR A 85 -7.54 -0.04 7.73
C TYR A 85 -8.91 -0.30 7.12
N TYR A 86 -9.06 0.11 5.86
CA TYR A 86 -10.19 -0.19 5.01
C TYR A 86 -9.76 -1.08 3.85
N TYR A 87 -10.74 -1.68 3.21
CA TYR A 87 -10.61 -2.04 1.80
C TYR A 87 -11.71 -1.34 1.01
N ALA A 88 -11.43 -1.04 -0.26
CA ALA A 88 -12.33 -0.29 -1.13
C ALA A 88 -12.56 -1.03 -2.44
N ARG A 89 -13.80 -1.02 -2.93
CA ARG A 89 -14.21 -1.66 -4.19
C ARG A 89 -14.90 -0.67 -5.10
N GLY A 90 -14.95 -0.96 -6.41
CA GLY A 90 -15.62 -0.08 -7.37
C GLY A 90 -14.83 1.17 -7.75
N PHE A 91 -13.51 1.15 -7.58
CA PHE A 91 -12.60 2.23 -7.95
C PHE A 91 -12.22 2.21 -9.44
N ASN A 92 -11.66 3.30 -9.94
CA ASN A 92 -11.09 3.39 -11.29
C ASN A 92 -9.60 3.05 -11.29
N PHE A 93 -9.15 2.27 -12.29
CA PHE A 93 -7.74 1.93 -12.46
C PHE A 93 -7.30 2.28 -13.87
N SER A 94 -6.30 3.14 -13.99
CA SER A 94 -5.74 3.65 -15.24
C SER A 94 -4.23 3.48 -15.20
N PRO A 95 -3.68 2.30 -15.60
CA PRO A 95 -2.26 1.99 -15.43
C PRO A 95 -1.33 2.94 -16.21
N ASN A 96 -1.84 3.56 -17.27
CA ASN A 96 -1.13 4.50 -18.12
C ASN A 96 -1.35 5.97 -17.73
N ALA A 97 -1.95 6.24 -16.57
CA ALA A 97 -2.08 7.62 -16.08
C ALA A 97 -0.69 8.24 -15.89
N VAL A 98 -0.58 9.51 -16.29
CA VAL A 98 0.66 10.30 -16.19
C VAL A 98 0.32 11.59 -15.48
N LEU A 99 1.16 11.98 -14.51
CA LEU A 99 1.04 13.24 -13.82
C LEU A 99 1.31 14.41 -14.78
N SER A 100 0.59 15.51 -14.58
CA SER A 100 1.01 16.79 -15.14
C SER A 100 2.34 17.23 -14.50
N LEU A 101 3.12 18.08 -15.20
CA LEU A 101 4.36 18.64 -14.65
C LEU A 101 4.14 19.35 -13.31
N ALA A 102 3.01 20.05 -13.16
CA ALA A 102 2.64 20.72 -11.92
C ALA A 102 2.45 19.72 -10.77
N GLN A 103 1.75 18.61 -11.01
CA GLN A 103 1.55 17.56 -10.01
C GLN A 103 2.84 16.83 -9.67
N ALA A 104 3.65 16.49 -10.66
CA ALA A 104 4.94 15.83 -10.45
C ALA A 104 5.91 16.66 -9.59
N ALA A 105 5.78 17.99 -9.61
CA ALA A 105 6.57 18.90 -8.77
C ALA A 105 6.05 19.01 -7.32
N MET A 106 4.88 18.48 -7.00
CA MET A 106 4.31 18.53 -5.65
C MET A 106 4.91 17.42 -4.77
N PRO A 107 5.37 17.72 -3.54
CA PRO A 107 5.92 16.72 -2.64
C PRO A 107 4.98 15.54 -2.34
N SER A 108 3.67 15.74 -2.24
CA SER A 108 2.72 14.65 -1.94
C SER A 108 2.74 13.54 -3.01
N TYR A 109 2.89 13.90 -4.28
CA TYR A 109 3.01 12.94 -5.39
C TYR A 109 4.39 12.27 -5.48
N GLN A 110 5.39 12.78 -4.76
CA GLN A 110 6.75 12.22 -4.76
C GLN A 110 6.97 11.18 -3.64
N GLU A 111 5.99 11.01 -2.74
CA GLU A 111 6.09 10.04 -1.65
C GLU A 111 6.00 8.58 -2.12
N GLY A 112 5.26 8.34 -3.20
CA GLY A 112 5.20 7.06 -3.91
C GLY A 112 5.90 7.16 -5.27
N THR A 113 6.35 6.03 -5.80
CA THR A 113 6.91 5.97 -7.15
C THR A 113 5.83 6.03 -8.25
N GLY A 114 4.56 5.92 -7.86
CA GLY A 114 3.45 5.72 -8.78
C GLY A 114 3.32 4.28 -9.28
N ASP A 115 4.25 3.40 -8.95
CA ASP A 115 4.10 1.98 -9.25
C ASP A 115 3.02 1.35 -8.39
N VAL A 116 2.27 0.43 -8.99
CA VAL A 116 1.12 -0.22 -8.36
C VAL A 116 1.33 -1.73 -8.40
N LEU A 117 1.65 -2.31 -7.26
CA LEU A 117 1.77 -3.75 -7.08
C LEU A 117 0.39 -4.40 -7.02
N LEU A 118 0.19 -5.42 -7.83
CA LEU A 118 -1.04 -6.19 -7.89
C LEU A 118 -0.86 -7.53 -7.16
N LEU A 119 -1.61 -7.75 -6.10
CA LEU A 119 -1.53 -8.97 -5.28
C LEU A 119 -2.81 -9.79 -5.42
N ASP A 120 -2.76 -10.87 -6.19
CA ASP A 120 -3.88 -11.81 -6.31
C ASP A 120 -4.05 -12.63 -5.04
N MET A 121 -5.06 -12.30 -4.24
CA MET A 121 -5.30 -12.92 -2.95
C MET A 121 -5.77 -14.38 -3.06
N ASN A 122 -6.21 -14.83 -4.24
CA ASN A 122 -6.51 -16.25 -4.49
C ASN A 122 -5.24 -17.11 -4.46
N ASN A 123 -4.09 -16.52 -4.79
CA ASN A 123 -2.79 -17.20 -4.83
C ASN A 123 -1.95 -16.93 -3.58
N ALA A 124 -2.44 -16.11 -2.64
CA ALA A 124 -1.73 -15.80 -1.42
C ALA A 124 -1.67 -17.03 -0.49
N PRO A 125 -0.55 -17.23 0.25
CA PRO A 125 -0.48 -18.26 1.27
C PRO A 125 -1.53 -18.00 2.36
N VAL A 126 -2.06 -19.08 2.96
CA VAL A 126 -2.98 -18.98 4.11
C VAL A 126 -2.28 -18.20 5.23
N PRO A 127 -2.82 -17.06 5.68
CA PRO A 127 -2.13 -16.23 6.66
C PRO A 127 -2.12 -16.87 8.06
N ASP A 128 -0.94 -16.89 8.68
CA ASP A 128 -0.77 -17.14 10.12
C ASP A 128 -0.36 -15.82 10.80
N LEU A 129 -1.24 -15.27 11.64
CA LEU A 129 -0.97 -14.02 12.35
C LEU A 129 0.18 -14.12 13.36
N ASN A 130 0.57 -15.33 13.77
CA ASN A 130 1.73 -15.57 14.62
C ASN A 130 3.03 -15.71 13.81
N ASN A 131 2.93 -16.00 12.52
CA ASN A 131 4.07 -16.15 11.62
C ASN A 131 3.77 -15.59 10.22
N LEU A 132 4.03 -14.29 10.04
CA LEU A 132 3.79 -13.57 8.80
C LEU A 132 4.88 -13.75 7.73
N ALA A 133 5.96 -14.50 8.03
CA ALA A 133 7.09 -14.65 7.11
C ALA A 133 6.70 -15.23 5.74
N PRO A 134 5.84 -16.27 5.62
CA PRO A 134 5.40 -16.78 4.33
C PRO A 134 4.68 -15.72 3.49
N LEU A 135 3.78 -14.95 4.10
CA LEU A 135 3.04 -13.90 3.42
C LEU A 135 3.96 -12.76 2.95
N ILE A 136 4.88 -12.32 3.82
CA ILE A 136 5.90 -11.31 3.48
C ILE A 136 6.74 -11.77 2.29
N ASN A 137 7.22 -13.01 2.30
CA ASN A 137 8.05 -13.54 1.22
C ASN A 137 7.27 -13.63 -0.09
N TRP A 138 6.00 -14.02 -0.04
CA TRP A 138 5.12 -14.04 -1.20
C TRP A 138 4.91 -12.63 -1.78
N ILE A 139 4.57 -11.63 -0.95
CA ILE A 139 4.40 -10.23 -1.41
C ILE A 139 5.66 -9.75 -2.14
N LEU A 140 6.84 -10.04 -1.61
CA LEU A 140 8.11 -9.58 -2.18
C LEU A 140 8.54 -10.37 -3.41
N GLN A 141 8.12 -11.63 -3.52
CA GLN A 141 8.26 -12.39 -4.75
C GLN A 141 7.38 -11.77 -5.85
N GLU A 142 6.11 -11.50 -5.58
CA GLU A 142 5.19 -10.83 -6.51
C GLU A 142 5.73 -9.45 -6.92
N PHE A 143 6.26 -8.70 -5.95
CA PHE A 143 6.88 -7.41 -6.21
C PHE A 143 8.06 -7.52 -7.19
N ARG A 144 8.98 -8.46 -6.99
CA ARG A 144 10.12 -8.67 -7.91
C ARG A 144 9.69 -9.14 -9.30
N LEU A 145 8.61 -9.92 -9.38
CA LEU A 145 8.08 -10.39 -10.66
C LEU A 145 7.49 -9.24 -11.48
N GLN A 146 6.83 -8.29 -10.83
CA GLN A 146 6.19 -7.15 -11.48
C GLN A 146 7.15 -5.96 -11.71
N PHE A 147 8.13 -5.79 -10.82
CA PHE A 147 9.13 -4.72 -10.87
C PHE A 147 10.55 -5.30 -10.79
N PRO A 148 11.05 -5.90 -11.89
CA PRO A 148 12.36 -6.53 -11.88
C PRO A 148 13.49 -5.49 -11.77
N HIS A 149 14.16 -5.46 -10.61
CA HIS A 149 15.37 -4.67 -10.36
C HIS A 149 16.58 -5.58 -10.11
N PRO A 150 17.30 -6.02 -11.16
CA PRO A 150 18.43 -6.91 -10.97
C PRO A 150 19.64 -6.20 -10.35
N GLY A 151 20.14 -6.69 -9.22
CA GLY A 151 21.50 -6.39 -8.72
C GLY A 151 21.58 -5.91 -7.27
N ALA A 152 22.81 -5.61 -6.83
CA ALA A 152 23.10 -5.15 -5.46
C ALA A 152 22.49 -3.77 -5.10
N GLY A 153 22.04 -3.02 -6.11
CA GLY A 153 21.32 -1.75 -5.95
C GLY A 153 19.80 -1.87 -5.86
N ASP A 154 19.25 -3.08 -5.82
CA ASP A 154 17.82 -3.31 -5.63
C ASP A 154 17.38 -2.72 -4.26
N PRO A 155 16.47 -1.72 -4.24
CA PRO A 155 16.04 -1.06 -3.02
C PRO A 155 15.55 -2.02 -1.92
N ILE A 156 14.99 -3.16 -2.30
CA ILE A 156 14.45 -4.13 -1.33
C ILE A 156 15.55 -4.93 -0.60
N ASN A 157 16.81 -4.76 -0.96
CA ASN A 157 17.94 -5.30 -0.21
C ASN A 157 18.36 -4.37 0.95
N ASN A 158 17.77 -3.19 1.09
CA ASN A 158 18.00 -2.33 2.24
C ASN A 158 17.44 -2.97 3.52
N ALA A 159 18.32 -3.39 4.43
CA ALA A 159 17.96 -4.10 5.65
C ALA A 159 17.07 -3.27 6.61
N VAL A 160 17.28 -1.95 6.67
CA VAL A 160 16.48 -1.06 7.54
C VAL A 160 15.07 -0.92 6.99
N ALA A 161 14.92 -0.59 5.70
CA ALA A 161 13.63 -0.49 5.05
C ALA A 161 12.89 -1.85 5.06
N ARG A 162 13.63 -2.96 4.89
CA ARG A 162 13.08 -4.31 5.00
C ARG A 162 12.51 -4.58 6.39
N GLN A 163 13.23 -4.21 7.44
CA GLN A 163 12.76 -4.41 8.80
C GLN A 163 11.50 -3.57 9.09
N GLN A 164 11.45 -2.33 8.59
CA GLN A 164 10.26 -1.47 8.68
C GLN A 164 9.07 -2.12 7.98
N PHE A 165 9.24 -2.64 6.76
CA PHE A 165 8.19 -3.33 6.01
C PHE A 165 7.70 -4.57 6.77
N ASN A 166 8.62 -5.44 7.19
CA ASN A 166 8.31 -6.69 7.89
C ASN A 166 7.53 -6.47 9.19
N THR A 167 7.82 -5.39 9.91
CA THR A 167 7.20 -5.08 11.21
C THR A 167 6.02 -4.12 11.11
N SER A 168 5.67 -3.67 9.90
CA SER A 168 4.57 -2.73 9.70
C SER A 168 3.21 -3.37 10.01
N GLU A 169 2.28 -2.56 10.51
CA GLU A 169 0.90 -2.98 10.70
C GLU A 169 0.20 -3.26 9.36
N HIS A 170 0.77 -2.80 8.24
CA HIS A 170 0.30 -3.09 6.88
C HIS A 170 0.27 -4.59 6.59
N ILE A 171 1.32 -5.34 7.00
CA ILE A 171 1.38 -6.79 6.78
C ILE A 171 0.28 -7.51 7.56
N LYS A 172 0.06 -7.12 8.83
CA LYS A 172 -1.02 -7.69 9.65
C LYS A 172 -2.39 -7.35 9.09
N ALA A 173 -2.60 -6.12 8.64
CA ALA A 173 -3.84 -5.71 8.01
C ALA A 173 -4.10 -6.52 6.73
N PHE A 174 -3.09 -6.70 5.89
CA PHE A 174 -3.22 -7.50 4.68
C PHE A 174 -3.44 -8.99 4.94
N ALA A 175 -2.79 -9.56 5.95
CA ALA A 175 -3.09 -10.92 6.41
C ALA A 175 -4.58 -11.07 6.75
N ARG A 176 -5.18 -10.10 7.45
CA ARG A 176 -6.61 -10.09 7.73
C ARG A 176 -7.45 -9.98 6.46
N LEU A 177 -7.03 -9.14 5.50
CA LEU A 177 -7.73 -9.01 4.21
C LEU A 177 -7.73 -10.32 3.43
N VAL A 178 -6.58 -11.01 3.36
CA VAL A 178 -6.45 -12.31 2.70
C VAL A 178 -7.31 -13.36 3.40
N THR A 179 -7.28 -13.44 4.74
CA THR A 179 -8.15 -14.34 5.50
C THR A 179 -9.63 -14.07 5.21
N GLN A 180 -10.03 -12.81 5.18
CA GLN A 180 -11.41 -12.42 4.86
C GLN A 180 -11.78 -12.81 3.42
N HIS A 181 -10.90 -12.57 2.45
CA HIS A 181 -11.11 -12.93 1.06
C HIS A 181 -11.22 -14.45 0.86
N GLN A 182 -10.35 -15.23 1.50
CA GLN A 182 -10.38 -16.70 1.43
C GLN A 182 -11.64 -17.29 2.07
N ALA A 183 -12.21 -16.63 3.09
CA ALA A 183 -13.47 -17.04 3.69
C ALA A 183 -14.71 -16.59 2.88
N ASN A 184 -14.65 -15.40 2.29
CA ASN A 184 -15.71 -14.83 1.47
C ASN A 184 -15.10 -13.98 0.35
N PRO A 185 -15.00 -14.52 -0.89
CA PRO A 185 -14.31 -13.85 -1.99
C PRO A 185 -14.81 -12.44 -2.24
N ILE A 186 -13.87 -11.50 -2.16
CA ILE A 186 -14.08 -10.08 -2.46
C ILE A 186 -14.04 -9.89 -3.98
N ILE A 187 -15.21 -9.68 -4.58
CA ILE A 187 -15.39 -9.35 -6.00
C ILE A 187 -15.25 -7.84 -6.19
#